data_AF-A0A0G1ADC9-F1
#
_entry.id   AF-A0A0G1ADC9-F1
#
_cell.length_a   1.000
_cell.length_b   1.000
_cell.length_c   1.000
_cell.angle_alpha   90.00
_cell.angle_beta   90.00
_cell.angle_gamma   90.00
#
_symmetry.space_group_name_H-M   'P 1'
#
loop_
_entity.id
_entity.type
_entity.pdbx_description
1 polymer ?
#
loop_
_entity_poly.entity_id
_entity_poly.type
_entity_poly.pdbx_seq_one_letter_code
_entity_poly.pdbx_strand_id
1 'polypeptide(L)' 'MNNQQKLEELEKKLVKYKAIFLEKKKVFRGVKHESSISELRYTEFMVYKNMVEGLEREIGELKVRK' A
#
# COMPACT_ATOMS: atom_id res chain seq x y z
N MET A 1 3.23 23.51 -3.96
CA MET A 1 2.71 22.63 -2.88
C MET A 1 3.62 22.75 -1.69
N ASN A 2 3.07 23.09 -0.52
CA ASN A 2 3.84 23.17 0.71
C ASN A 2 4.12 21.75 1.26
N ASN A 3 5.22 21.51 1.97
CA ASN A 3 5.56 20.19 2.53
C ASN A 3 4.43 19.61 3.39
N GLN A 4 3.70 20.48 4.09
CA GLN A 4 2.56 20.11 4.92
C GLN A 4 1.35 19.63 4.08
N GLN A 5 1.06 20.30 2.95
CA GLN A 5 -0.01 19.88 2.04
C GLN A 5 0.32 18.53 1.39
N LYS A 6 1.59 18.34 1.01
CA LYS A 6 2.05 17.07 0.45
C LYS A 6 1.97 15.93 1.47
N LEU A 7 2.29 16.20 2.73
CA LEU A 7 2.14 15.23 3.83
C LEU A 7 0.67 14.80 4.01
N GLU A 8 -0.25 15.76 4.05
CA GLU A 8 -1.69 15.46 4.18
C GLU A 8 -2.22 14.63 3.00
N GLU A 9 -1.77 14.92 1.78
CA GLU A 9 -2.14 14.14 0.60
C GLU A 9 -1.60 12.70 0.65
N LEU A 10 -0.36 12.54 1.11
CA LEU A 10 0.24 11.21 1.26
C LEU A 10 -0.45 10.41 2.36
N GLU A 11 -0.81 11.04 3.48
CA GLU A 11 -1.57 10.38 4.55
C GLU A 11 -2.98 9.98 4.08
N LYS A 12 -3.67 10.82 3.31
CA LYS A 12 -4.96 10.46 2.68
C LYS A 12 -4.82 9.28 1.72
N LYS A 13 -3.79 9.28 0.88
CA LYS A 13 -3.49 8.17 -0.03
C LYS A 13 -3.18 6.89 0.74
N LEU A 14 -2.38 7.00 1.81
CA LEU A 14 -2.01 5.87 2.67
C LEU A 14 -3.26 5.22 3.25
N VAL A 15 -4.18 6.00 3.84
CA VAL A 15 -5.44 5.46 4.40
C VAL A 15 -6.25 4.74 3.33
N LYS A 16 -6.40 5.34 2.14
CA LYS A 16 -7.14 4.75 1.02
C LYS A 16 -6.55 3.41 0.58
N TYR A 17 -5.24 3.37 0.32
CA TYR A 17 -4.60 2.16 -0.20
C TYR A 17 -4.37 1.09 0.86
N LYS A 18 -4.20 1.49 2.13
CA LYS A 18 -4.08 0.55 3.26
C LYS A 18 -5.37 -0.23 3.50
N ALA A 19 -6.54 0.41 3.35
CA ALA A 19 -7.82 -0.29 3.40
C ALA A 19 -7.89 -1.39 2.33
N ILE A 20 -7.57 -1.05 1.08
CA ILE A 20 -7.59 -1.99 -0.05
C ILE A 20 -6.56 -3.13 0.16
N PHE A 21 -5.36 -2.80 0.62
CA PHE A 21 -4.33 -3.78 0.97
C PHE A 21 -4.84 -4.80 2.00
N LEU A 22 -5.49 -4.34 3.07
CA LEU A 22 -6.02 -5.22 4.11
C LEU A 22 -7.14 -6.12 3.59
N GLU A 23 -8.00 -5.63 2.71
CA GLU A 23 -9.01 -6.44 2.05
C GLU A 23 -8.38 -7.53 1.17
N LYS A 24 -7.43 -7.16 0.32
CA LYS A 24 -6.71 -8.12 -0.55
C LYS A 24 -5.91 -9.14 0.27
N LYS A 25 -5.33 -8.72 1.40
CA LYS A 25 -4.65 -9.60 2.37
C LYS A 25 -5.60 -10.64 2.97
N LYS A 26 -6.84 -10.28 3.31
CA LYS A 26 -7.83 -11.24 3.86
C LYS A 26 -8.18 -12.34 2.87
N VAL A 27 -8.26 -11.99 1.58
CA VAL A 27 -8.57 -12.93 0.50
C VAL A 27 -7.36 -13.82 0.18
N PHE A 28 -6.15 -13.33 0.40
CA PHE A 28 -4.91 -14.04 0.15
C PHE A 28 -4.46 -14.86 1.39
N ARG A 29 -4.82 -16.15 1.44
CA ARG A 29 -4.43 -17.10 2.53
C ARG A 29 -3.11 -17.85 2.29
N GLY A 30 -2.25 -17.36 1.40
CA GLY A 30 -0.89 -17.92 1.23
C GLY A 30 -0.78 -19.12 0.27
N VAL A 31 -1.84 -19.48 -0.44
CA VAL A 31 -1.74 -20.51 -1.49
C VAL A 31 -1.12 -19.90 -2.74
N LYS A 32 0.19 -20.07 -2.87
CA LYS A 32 0.92 -19.77 -4.09
C LYS A 32 0.53 -20.80 -5.17
N HIS A 33 0.11 -20.30 -6.33
CA HIS A 33 0.29 -20.99 -7.61
C HIS A 33 -0.54 -22.27 -7.86
N GLU A 34 -1.73 -22.42 -7.25
CA GLU A 34 -2.64 -23.51 -7.67
C GLU A 34 -3.48 -23.16 -8.91
N SER A 35 -3.60 -21.87 -9.27
CA SER A 35 -4.41 -21.40 -10.41
C SER A 35 -4.04 -19.98 -10.84
N SER A 36 -4.28 -19.61 -12.10
CA SER A 36 -4.03 -18.26 -12.62
C SER A 36 -4.75 -17.15 -11.83
N ILE A 37 -5.91 -17.46 -11.22
CA ILE A 37 -6.64 -16.55 -10.34
C ILE A 37 -5.84 -16.23 -9.06
N SER A 38 -5.14 -17.23 -8.51
CA SER A 38 -4.32 -17.05 -7.30
C SER A 38 -3.07 -16.21 -7.59
N GLU A 39 -2.49 -16.35 -8.80
CA GLU A 39 -1.39 -15.50 -9.24
C GLU A 39 -1.81 -14.04 -9.45
N LEU A 40 -2.98 -13.80 -10.05
CA LEU A 40 -3.54 -12.46 -10.17
C LEU A 40 -3.77 -11.81 -8.81
N ARG A 41 -4.41 -12.54 -7.88
CA ARG A 41 -4.64 -12.04 -6.51
C ARG A 41 -3.35 -11.76 -5.75
N TYR A 42 -2.34 -12.61 -5.93
CA TYR A 42 -1.01 -12.39 -5.35
C TYR A 42 -0.35 -11.12 -5.92
N THR A 43 -0.42 -10.94 -7.23
CA THR A 43 0.14 -9.78 -7.92
C THR A 43 -0.56 -8.50 -7.46
N GLU A 44 -1.89 -8.48 -7.42
CA GLU A 44 -2.67 -7.37 -6.88
C GLU A 44 -2.26 -7.06 -5.43
N PHE A 45 -2.19 -8.09 -4.58
CA PHE A 45 -1.78 -7.93 -3.19
C PHE A 45 -0.37 -7.31 -3.07
N MET A 46 0.59 -7.79 -3.87
CA MET A 46 1.96 -7.27 -3.88
C MET A 46 2.04 -5.82 -4.35
N VAL A 47 1.25 -5.42 -5.35
CA VAL A 47 1.18 -4.03 -5.80
C VAL A 47 0.69 -3.12 -4.66
N TYR A 48 -0.41 -3.47 -4.00
CA TYR A 48 -0.91 -2.68 -2.88
C TYR A 48 0.03 -2.67 -1.69
N LYS A 49 0.72 -3.79 -1.41
CA LYS A 49 1.76 -3.87 -0.37
C LYS A 49 2.87 -2.86 -0.65
N ASN A 50 3.46 -2.90 -1.84
CA ASN A 50 4.54 -2.01 -2.24
C ASN A 50 4.10 -0.54 -2.24
N MET A 51 2.86 -0.25 -2.65
CA MET A 51 2.30 1.10 -2.64
C MET A 51 2.16 1.64 -1.21
N VAL A 52 1.67 0.83 -0.27
CA VAL A 52 1.55 1.21 1.15
C VAL A 52 2.93 1.41 1.77
N GLU A 53 3.88 0.49 1.56
CA GLU A 53 5.24 0.60 2.08
C GLU A 53 5.97 1.84 1.53
N GLY A 54 5.78 2.14 0.24
CA GLY A 54 6.33 3.35 -0.39
C GLY A 54 5.76 4.64 0.20
N LEU A 55 4.44 4.68 0.42
CA LEU A 55 3.79 5.83 1.06
C LEU A 55 4.24 6.01 2.51
N GLU A 56 4.34 4.92 3.30
CA GLU A 56 4.83 4.98 4.68
C GLU A 56 6.27 5.48 4.74
N ARG A 57 7.12 5.04 3.81
CA ARG A 57 8.50 5.51 3.69
C ARG A 57 8.57 7.00 3.32
N GLU A 58 7.83 7.45 2.31
CA GLU A 58 7.85 8.85 1.89
C GLU A 58 7.31 9.78 3.00
N ILE A 59 6.26 9.37 3.71
CA ILE A 59 5.75 10.07 4.89
C ILE A 59 6.81 10.12 5.99
N GLY A 60 7.49 9.01 6.26
CA GLY A 60 8.56 8.94 7.25
C GLY A 60 9.71 9.89 6.92
N GLU A 61 10.18 9.89 5.67
CA GLU A 61 11.23 10.80 5.21
C GLU A 61 10.81 12.28 5.32
N LEU A 62 9.55 12.60 4.99
CA LEU A 62 9.01 13.96 5.14
C LEU A 62 8.86 14.39 6.60
N LYS A 63 8.54 13.47 7.52
CA LYS A 63 8.45 13.75 8.96
C LYS A 63 9.82 13.96 9.60
N VAL A 64 10.84 13.21 9.17
CA VAL A 64 12.22 13.32 9.68
C VAL A 64 12.93 14.57 9.16
N ARG A 65 12.61 15.03 7.94
CA ARG A 65 13.18 16.25 7.34
C ARG A 65 12.55 17.55 7.85
N LYS A 66 11.65 17.49 8.84
CA LYS A 66 10.94 18.63 9.42
C LYS A 66 11.64 19.10 10.69
#